data_AF-A0ABD3ERV5-F1
#
_entry.id   AF-A0ABD3ERV5-F1
#
_cell.length_a   1.000
_cell.length_b   1.000
_cell.length_c   1.000
_cell.angle_alpha   90.00
_cell.angle_beta   90.00
_cell.angle_gamma   90.00
#
_symmetry.space_group_name_H-M   'P 1'
#
loop_
_entity.id
_entity.type
_entity.pdbx_description
1 polymer ?
#
loop_
_entity_poly.entity_id
_entity_poly.type
_entity_poly.pdbx_seq_one_letter_code
_entity_poly.pdbx_strand_id
1 'polypeptide(L)'
;MVVNSSLMLTPAQRTLVEKSRAVKQQRAAALEAQHELDTRARAHIQEIKARCQPQHTARRLILRHVGEELARVAHRERLVPSKARPVCETKVSNNCKASVPKSSSHEDEQIKPLNADDGYDEERFGSVRRPPRKQTPNLWVPIFEQEVAEVQQAKEEAERRRLAAAAEYRGQLAQQDADKQRKRMGEMAVADAYAKAQATQQAVWREQEKARLKQRQDKVILEAQQRQQDLGAQAEALRTAQAAKERNERRALERFRLLNDEEKRRKAERKAADMEEVVRVKQANAQQLELKRQAVLRDQQEDLKLQKAYEEKLELHEAARRAELDAILVKQSQKVKLALLNVKSAEEKAREDEQRALVVQAAVRARETELLEQKERKKRYAAREQVQALTLQKEEKKSRRLLLEQEEAVYASKFKAEFQTWHREQGEAKEKVRQRNREHQKMVRQQMSEDAVRRAEEDKYGMNQLEAELNAKLLQKAGIASPPKDIHRR
;
A
#
# COMPACT_ATOMS: atom_id res chain seq x y z
N MET A 1 11.90 18.69 82.86
CA MET A 1 12.18 17.32 82.42
C MET A 1 11.00 16.85 81.58
N VAL A 2 11.14 16.82 80.25
CA VAL A 2 10.12 16.29 79.34
C VAL A 2 10.75 15.07 78.67
N VAL A 3 10.27 13.89 79.03
CA VAL A 3 10.71 12.62 78.47
C VAL A 3 10.03 12.46 77.11
N ASN A 4 10.77 12.74 76.04
CA ASN A 4 10.38 12.34 74.69
C ASN A 4 10.58 10.82 74.57
N SER A 5 9.55 10.06 74.90
CA SER A 5 9.44 8.63 74.65
C SER A 5 9.26 8.38 73.15
N SER A 6 10.36 8.36 72.40
CA SER A 6 10.39 7.82 71.05
C SER A 6 10.13 6.31 71.12
N LEU A 7 8.88 5.89 70.87
CA LEU A 7 8.49 4.49 70.68
C LEU A 7 9.31 3.90 69.54
N MET A 8 10.39 3.21 69.88
CA MET A 8 11.21 2.46 68.95
C MET A 8 10.45 1.20 68.54
N LEU A 9 9.86 1.22 67.33
CA LEU A 9 9.23 0.05 66.71
C LEU A 9 10.22 -1.12 66.73
N THR A 10 9.76 -2.29 67.17
CA THR A 10 10.57 -3.51 67.21
C THR A 10 10.96 -3.92 65.78
N PRO A 11 12.08 -4.66 65.58
CA PRO A 11 12.55 -5.05 64.25
C PRO A 11 11.48 -5.73 63.40
N ALA A 12 10.62 -6.56 64.01
CA ALA A 12 9.49 -7.22 63.36
C ALA A 12 8.40 -6.23 62.90
N GLN A 13 8.10 -5.19 63.69
CA GLN A 13 7.15 -4.14 63.30
C GLN A 13 7.69 -3.29 62.16
N ARG A 14 9.00 -3.01 62.13
CA ARG A 14 9.65 -2.30 61.00
C ARG A 14 9.55 -3.08 59.70
N THR A 15 9.84 -4.39 59.73
CA THR A 15 9.71 -5.24 58.54
C THR A 15 8.27 -5.34 58.05
N LEU A 16 7.30 -5.33 58.97
CA LEU A 16 5.88 -5.37 58.61
C LEU A 16 5.42 -4.06 57.95
N VAL A 17 5.89 -2.91 58.46
CA VAL A 17 5.66 -1.59 57.85
C VAL A 17 6.33 -1.50 56.48
N GLU A 18 7.57 -1.97 56.33
CA GLU A 18 8.28 -2.00 55.05
C GLU A 18 7.56 -2.87 54.02
N LYS A 19 7.10 -4.07 54.41
CA LYS A 19 6.30 -4.94 53.53
C LYS A 19 4.98 -4.27 53.14
N SER A 20 4.29 -3.62 54.07
CA SER A 20 3.06 -2.90 53.77
C SER A 20 3.28 -1.72 52.81
N ARG A 21 4.43 -1.03 52.93
CA ARG A 21 4.85 0.06 52.05
C ARG A 21 5.21 -0.47 50.66
N ALA A 22 5.93 -1.59 50.59
CA ALA A 22 6.27 -2.26 49.32
C ALA A 22 5.01 -2.72 48.58
N VAL A 23 4.02 -3.28 49.28
CA VAL A 23 2.72 -3.67 48.69
C VAL A 23 1.95 -2.45 48.18
N LYS A 24 1.94 -1.34 48.93
CA LYS A 24 1.33 -0.08 48.47
C LYS A 24 2.03 0.49 47.23
N GLN A 25 3.37 0.43 47.19
CA GLN A 25 4.15 0.87 46.02
C GLN A 25 3.91 -0.01 44.81
N GLN A 26 3.84 -1.34 44.97
CA GLN A 26 3.50 -2.25 43.88
C GLN A 26 2.08 -2.01 43.35
N ARG A 27 1.09 -1.76 44.22
CA ARG A 27 -0.26 -1.41 43.78
C ARG A 27 -0.30 -0.08 43.03
N ALA A 28 0.43 0.93 43.50
CA ALA A 28 0.54 2.22 42.80
C ALA A 28 1.18 2.07 41.42
N ALA A 29 2.29 1.34 41.32
CA ALA A 29 2.96 1.07 40.05
C ALA A 29 2.08 0.25 39.07
N ALA A 30 1.29 -0.70 39.57
CA ALA A 30 0.34 -1.45 38.76
C ALA A 30 -0.79 -0.57 38.21
N LEU A 31 -1.30 0.37 39.01
CA LEU A 31 -2.32 1.33 38.58
C LEU A 31 -1.77 2.33 37.56
N GLU A 32 -0.54 2.82 37.73
CA GLU A 32 0.15 3.66 36.75
C GLU A 32 0.35 2.92 35.42
N ALA A 33 0.82 1.67 35.45
CA ALA A 33 0.98 0.85 34.25
C ALA A 33 -0.35 0.62 33.53
N GLN A 34 -1.45 0.42 34.27
CA GLN A 34 -2.79 0.28 33.69
C GLN A 34 -3.27 1.59 33.04
N HIS A 35 -3.02 2.74 33.70
CA HIS A 35 -3.35 4.05 33.16
C HIS A 35 -2.52 4.38 31.90
N GLU A 36 -1.25 3.97 31.83
CA GLU A 36 -0.42 4.09 30.64
C GLU A 36 -0.94 3.25 29.48
N LEU A 37 -1.41 2.02 29.74
CA LEU A 37 -2.01 1.18 28.71
C LEU A 37 -3.33 1.78 28.19
N ASP A 38 -4.19 2.29 29.08
CA ASP A 38 -5.45 2.92 28.69
C ASP A 38 -5.23 4.21 27.91
N THR A 39 -4.23 5.02 28.27
CA THR A 39 -3.87 6.24 27.53
C THR A 39 -3.29 5.92 26.16
N ARG A 40 -2.43 4.91 26.04
CA ARG A 40 -1.93 4.40 24.74
C ARG A 40 -3.07 3.85 23.88
N ALA A 41 -3.99 3.09 24.46
CA ALA A 41 -5.16 2.57 23.76
C ALA A 41 -6.06 3.70 23.25
N ARG A 42 -6.31 4.74 24.07
CA ARG A 42 -7.07 5.93 23.65
C ARG A 42 -6.36 6.71 22.54
N ALA A 43 -5.04 6.90 22.64
CA ALA A 43 -4.25 7.56 21.61
C ALA A 43 -4.30 6.79 20.28
N HIS A 44 -4.17 5.46 20.33
CA HIS A 44 -4.29 4.59 19.16
C HIS A 44 -5.70 4.64 18.53
N ILE A 45 -6.76 4.65 19.35
CA ILE A 45 -8.14 4.83 18.85
C ILE A 45 -8.33 6.21 18.22
N GLN A 46 -7.74 7.27 18.79
CA GLN A 46 -7.79 8.61 18.20
C GLN A 46 -6.98 8.69 16.89
N GLU A 47 -5.84 8.00 16.81
CA GLU A 47 -5.04 7.90 15.59
C GLU A 47 -5.81 7.15 14.49
N ILE A 48 -6.46 6.03 14.82
CA ILE A 48 -7.35 5.32 13.89
C ILE A 48 -8.50 6.24 13.47
N LYS A 49 -9.14 6.96 14.39
CA LYS A 49 -10.21 7.91 14.05
C LYS A 49 -9.72 9.07 13.17
N ALA A 50 -8.48 9.53 13.35
CA ALA A 50 -7.88 10.56 12.51
C ALA A 50 -7.49 10.02 11.12
N ARG A 51 -6.97 8.79 11.03
CA ARG A 51 -6.70 8.10 9.76
C ARG A 51 -7.99 7.73 9.02
N CYS A 52 -9.06 7.46 9.76
CA CYS A 52 -10.39 7.17 9.23
C CYS A 52 -11.28 8.42 9.18
N GLN A 53 -10.76 9.64 9.35
CA GLN A 53 -11.54 10.85 9.07
C GLN A 53 -11.80 10.91 7.56
N PRO A 54 -13.06 10.80 7.10
CA PRO A 54 -13.29 10.61 5.69
C PRO A 54 -13.41 11.97 5.02
N GLN A 55 -12.80 12.09 3.84
CA GLN A 55 -13.20 13.04 2.81
C GLN A 55 -14.67 12.74 2.41
N HIS A 56 -15.61 13.20 3.23
CA HIS A 56 -16.98 12.67 3.28
C HIS A 56 -17.99 13.37 2.38
N THR A 57 -17.58 14.34 1.56
CA THR A 57 -18.50 15.03 0.65
C THR A 57 -18.71 14.26 -0.66
N ALA A 58 -17.66 13.66 -1.23
CA ALA A 58 -17.76 12.94 -2.51
C ALA A 58 -18.32 11.51 -2.37
N ARG A 59 -17.91 10.74 -1.35
CA ARG A 59 -18.36 9.33 -1.18
C ARG A 59 -19.81 9.19 -0.72
N ARG A 60 -20.38 10.17 0.01
CA ARG A 60 -21.81 10.16 0.36
C ARG A 60 -22.69 10.36 -0.87
N LEU A 61 -22.27 11.19 -1.83
CA LEU A 61 -23.00 11.35 -3.09
C LEU A 61 -22.93 10.09 -3.95
N ILE A 62 -21.77 9.42 -4.02
CA ILE A 62 -21.62 8.16 -4.75
C ILE A 62 -22.44 7.03 -4.10
N LEU A 63 -22.40 6.88 -2.77
CA LEU A 63 -23.20 5.85 -2.08
C LEU A 63 -24.71 6.12 -2.15
N ARG A 64 -25.13 7.39 -2.14
CA ARG A 64 -26.54 7.77 -2.30
C ARG A 64 -27.00 7.57 -3.75
N HIS A 65 -26.16 7.88 -4.73
CA HIS A 65 -26.45 7.67 -6.14
C HIS A 65 -26.48 6.18 -6.51
N VAL A 66 -25.50 5.39 -6.05
CA VAL A 66 -25.48 3.92 -6.24
C VAL A 66 -26.63 3.26 -5.48
N GLY A 67 -26.97 3.75 -4.28
CA GLY A 67 -28.15 3.29 -3.54
C GLY A 67 -29.48 3.61 -4.27
N GLU A 68 -29.60 4.79 -4.88
CA GLU A 68 -30.75 5.17 -5.69
C GLU A 68 -30.83 4.42 -7.02
N GLU A 69 -29.68 4.15 -7.67
CA GLU A 69 -29.59 3.34 -8.89
C GLU A 69 -30.00 1.89 -8.61
N LEU A 70 -29.50 1.29 -7.53
CA LEU A 70 -29.89 -0.06 -7.10
C LEU A 70 -31.36 -0.12 -6.66
N ALA A 71 -31.88 0.91 -5.98
CA ALA A 71 -33.30 1.00 -5.65
C ALA A 71 -34.18 1.18 -6.90
N ARG A 72 -33.73 1.93 -7.92
CA ARG A 72 -34.40 2.05 -9.22
C ARG A 72 -34.37 0.75 -10.02
N VAL A 73 -33.28 -0.01 -9.98
CA VAL A 73 -33.18 -1.34 -10.59
C VAL A 73 -34.11 -2.34 -9.88
N ALA A 74 -34.11 -2.36 -8.55
CA ALA A 74 -35.02 -3.22 -7.77
C ALA A 74 -36.51 -2.84 -7.96
N HIS A 75 -36.84 -1.55 -8.14
CA HIS A 75 -38.20 -1.12 -8.47
C HIS A 75 -38.59 -1.44 -9.92
N ARG A 76 -37.66 -1.40 -10.88
CA ARG A 76 -37.90 -1.85 -12.26
C ARG A 76 -38.10 -3.36 -12.33
N GLU A 77 -37.35 -4.14 -11.56
CA GLU A 77 -37.51 -5.60 -11.52
C GLU A 77 -38.83 -6.05 -10.86
N ARG A 78 -39.40 -5.25 -9.95
CA ARG A 78 -40.74 -5.51 -9.36
C ARG A 78 -41.93 -5.13 -10.26
N LEU A 79 -41.72 -4.41 -11.36
CA LEU A 79 -42.77 -3.95 -12.27
C LEU A 79 -42.75 -4.63 -13.65
N VAL A 80 -41.99 -5.71 -13.82
CA VAL A 80 -42.08 -6.54 -15.03
C VAL A 80 -43.17 -7.60 -14.82
N PRO A 81 -44.24 -7.63 -15.65
CA PRO A 81 -45.23 -8.69 -15.59
C PRO A 81 -44.58 -10.04 -15.91
N SER A 82 -44.74 -10.99 -15.00
CA SER A 82 -44.31 -12.38 -15.10
C SER A 82 -44.94 -13.08 -16.30
N LYS A 83 -44.33 -12.98 -17.49
CA LYS A 83 -44.60 -13.87 -18.63
C LYS A 83 -43.31 -14.16 -19.40
N ALA A 84 -42.58 -15.16 -18.94
CA ALA A 84 -41.79 -16.05 -19.79
C ALA A 84 -41.35 -17.26 -18.96
N ARG A 85 -42.16 -18.33 -18.99
CA ARG A 85 -41.69 -19.69 -18.71
C ARG A 85 -41.37 -20.35 -20.06
N PRO A 86 -40.30 -21.15 -20.17
CA PRO A 86 -39.99 -21.87 -21.39
C PRO A 86 -40.95 -23.06 -21.50
N VAL A 87 -41.64 -23.17 -22.63
CA VAL A 87 -42.46 -24.34 -22.93
C VAL A 87 -41.63 -25.24 -23.84
N CYS A 88 -41.33 -26.42 -23.32
CA CYS A 88 -40.84 -27.57 -24.08
C CYS A 88 -41.84 -27.90 -25.20
N GLU A 89 -41.33 -28.06 -26.41
CA GLU A 89 -42.08 -28.55 -27.55
C GLU A 89 -42.41 -30.04 -27.34
N THR A 90 -43.70 -30.38 -27.29
CA THR A 90 -44.16 -31.71 -27.67
C THR A 90 -45.58 -31.66 -28.21
N LYS A 91 -45.67 -31.93 -29.52
CA LYS A 91 -46.72 -32.72 -30.20
C LYS A 91 -48.19 -32.21 -30.28
N VAL A 92 -48.69 -32.35 -31.52
CA VAL A 92 -50.00 -32.88 -31.94
C VAL A 92 -51.14 -31.87 -32.20
N SER A 93 -51.34 -31.59 -33.50
CA SER A 93 -52.50 -32.03 -34.28
C SER A 93 -53.80 -31.20 -34.33
N ASN A 94 -54.18 -30.94 -35.60
CA ASN A 94 -55.52 -31.00 -36.20
C ASN A 94 -56.52 -29.82 -36.14
N ASN A 95 -56.82 -29.39 -37.38
CA ASN A 95 -58.14 -29.21 -38.00
C ASN A 95 -58.91 -27.89 -37.81
N CYS A 96 -59.15 -27.19 -38.93
CA CYS A 96 -60.42 -27.20 -39.69
C CYS A 96 -60.33 -26.18 -40.84
N LYS A 97 -60.36 -26.62 -42.11
CA LYS A 97 -61.56 -26.80 -42.98
C LYS A 97 -62.14 -25.49 -43.53
N ALA A 98 -62.05 -25.35 -44.85
CA ALA A 98 -63.13 -25.09 -45.82
C ALA A 98 -62.46 -24.75 -47.16
N SER A 99 -62.92 -25.13 -48.34
CA SER A 99 -63.97 -26.03 -48.80
C SER A 99 -63.79 -26.11 -50.32
N VAL A 100 -63.85 -27.33 -50.85
CA VAL A 100 -64.00 -27.64 -52.27
C VAL A 100 -65.30 -27.00 -52.79
N PRO A 101 -65.42 -26.75 -54.11
CA PRO A 101 -66.51 -27.46 -54.79
C PRO A 101 -66.02 -28.22 -56.03
N LYS A 102 -66.48 -29.48 -56.09
CA LYS A 102 -66.69 -30.28 -57.29
C LYS A 102 -68.13 -30.02 -57.73
N SER A 103 -68.36 -30.01 -59.04
CA SER A 103 -69.56 -30.54 -59.74
C SER A 103 -69.64 -29.83 -61.11
N SER A 104 -69.42 -30.55 -62.21
CA SER A 104 -70.45 -31.22 -63.03
C SER A 104 -71.17 -30.27 -63.99
N SER A 105 -71.15 -30.62 -65.28
CA SER A 105 -72.36 -30.67 -66.12
C SER A 105 -72.10 -31.60 -67.30
N HIS A 106 -72.97 -32.61 -67.36
CA HIS A 106 -73.26 -33.52 -68.47
C HIS A 106 -74.61 -33.04 -69.06
N GLU A 107 -74.91 -33.41 -70.32
CA GLU A 107 -76.18 -33.18 -71.05
C GLU A 107 -76.42 -31.68 -71.43
N ASP A 108 -77.03 -31.27 -72.55
CA ASP A 108 -77.69 -31.93 -73.68
C ASP A 108 -78.01 -30.88 -74.78
N GLU A 109 -78.60 -31.33 -75.88
CA GLU A 109 -79.27 -30.59 -76.99
C GLU A 109 -78.41 -30.31 -78.24
N GLN A 110 -78.53 -31.17 -79.27
CA GLN A 110 -79.40 -31.02 -80.45
C GLN A 110 -78.95 -29.87 -81.37
N ILE A 111 -78.58 -30.12 -82.63
CA ILE A 111 -79.52 -30.17 -83.76
C ILE A 111 -78.93 -31.00 -84.93
N LYS A 112 -79.69 -32.02 -85.36
CA LYS A 112 -79.68 -32.68 -86.68
C LYS A 112 -80.20 -31.70 -87.76
N PRO A 113 -79.88 -31.91 -89.05
CA PRO A 113 -80.85 -32.63 -89.89
C PRO A 113 -80.13 -33.72 -90.70
N LEU A 114 -80.42 -35.00 -90.47
CA LEU A 114 -81.29 -35.77 -91.37
C LEU A 114 -82.45 -34.98 -92.00
N ASN A 115 -82.43 -34.86 -93.33
CA ASN A 115 -83.57 -35.10 -94.23
C ASN A 115 -83.01 -36.14 -95.22
N ALA A 116 -83.34 -37.44 -95.17
CA ALA A 116 -84.65 -38.04 -95.47
C ALA A 116 -85.19 -37.52 -96.81
N ASP A 117 -84.77 -38.20 -97.88
CA ASP A 117 -85.67 -39.00 -98.72
C ASP A 117 -87.16 -38.64 -98.57
N ASP A 118 -87.68 -37.85 -99.51
CA ASP A 118 -89.08 -37.86 -99.90
C ASP A 118 -89.12 -38.35 -101.35
N GLY A 119 -89.60 -39.57 -101.50
CA GLY A 119 -90.08 -40.10 -102.76
C GLY A 119 -91.45 -39.53 -103.11
N TYR A 120 -91.87 -39.95 -104.30
CA TYR A 120 -93.20 -39.92 -104.89
C TYR A 120 -93.54 -38.83 -105.92
N ASP A 121 -94.11 -39.40 -107.00
CA ASP A 121 -94.91 -38.84 -108.08
C ASP A 121 -94.21 -37.96 -109.13
N GLU A 122 -93.81 -38.61 -110.23
CA GLU A 122 -94.64 -38.53 -111.44
C GLU A 122 -94.31 -39.69 -112.41
N GLU A 123 -94.83 -40.88 -112.11
CA GLU A 123 -95.33 -41.78 -113.17
C GLU A 123 -96.56 -41.11 -113.80
N ARG A 124 -96.33 -40.15 -114.71
CA ARG A 124 -97.42 -39.59 -115.49
C ARG A 124 -96.92 -39.14 -116.86
N PHE A 125 -96.35 -40.05 -117.62
CA PHE A 125 -96.51 -40.20 -119.09
C PHE A 125 -95.57 -41.33 -119.52
N GLY A 126 -96.16 -42.46 -119.95
CA GLY A 126 -95.40 -43.59 -120.46
C GLY A 126 -94.47 -43.18 -121.61
N SER A 127 -93.24 -43.70 -121.60
CA SER A 127 -92.30 -43.58 -122.71
C SER A 127 -92.76 -44.45 -123.88
N VAL A 128 -93.84 -44.00 -124.53
CA VAL A 128 -94.30 -44.46 -125.83
C VAL A 128 -93.18 -44.16 -126.82
N ARG A 129 -92.64 -45.25 -127.37
CA ARG A 129 -91.58 -45.27 -128.38
C ARG A 129 -91.76 -44.16 -129.42
N ARG A 130 -90.86 -43.19 -129.39
CA ARG A 130 -90.39 -42.50 -130.60
C ARG A 130 -88.89 -42.78 -130.70
N PRO A 131 -88.39 -43.31 -131.82
CA PRO A 131 -86.95 -43.42 -132.04
C PRO A 131 -86.33 -42.02 -131.86
N PRO A 132 -85.29 -41.85 -131.04
CA PRO A 132 -84.59 -40.58 -130.96
C PRO A 132 -83.99 -40.31 -132.34
N ARG A 133 -84.48 -39.23 -132.97
CA ARG A 133 -83.87 -38.61 -134.14
C ARG A 133 -82.39 -38.43 -133.81
N LYS A 134 -81.49 -38.94 -134.65
CA LYS A 134 -80.04 -38.72 -134.53
C LYS A 134 -79.81 -37.20 -134.47
N GLN A 135 -79.68 -36.65 -133.27
CA GLN A 135 -79.22 -35.30 -133.07
C GLN A 135 -77.74 -35.29 -133.39
N THR A 136 -77.33 -34.34 -134.20
CA THR A 136 -75.94 -34.01 -134.45
C THR A 136 -75.23 -33.76 -133.11
N PRO A 137 -73.97 -34.19 -132.92
CA PRO A 137 -73.21 -33.94 -131.71
C PRO A 137 -73.26 -32.45 -131.34
N ASN A 138 -73.81 -32.14 -130.17
CA ASN A 138 -73.97 -30.77 -129.71
C ASN A 138 -72.61 -30.30 -129.18
N LEU A 139 -71.91 -29.47 -129.97
CA LEU A 139 -70.56 -28.98 -129.68
C LEU A 139 -70.46 -28.19 -128.36
N TRP A 140 -71.58 -27.83 -127.75
CA TRP A 140 -71.65 -27.13 -126.47
C TRP A 140 -71.49 -28.03 -125.24
N VAL A 141 -71.71 -29.34 -125.34
CA VAL A 141 -71.55 -30.27 -124.20
C VAL A 141 -70.07 -30.45 -123.81
N PRO A 142 -69.13 -30.68 -124.75
CA PRO A 142 -67.71 -30.73 -124.41
C PRO A 142 -67.16 -29.41 -123.84
N ILE A 143 -67.68 -28.27 -124.30
CA ILE A 143 -67.29 -26.95 -123.79
C ILE A 143 -67.77 -26.78 -122.33
N PHE A 144 -69.00 -27.17 -122.02
CA PHE A 144 -69.52 -27.11 -120.66
C PHE A 144 -68.83 -28.10 -119.71
N GLU A 145 -68.52 -29.32 -120.17
CA GLU A 145 -67.72 -30.29 -119.40
C GLU A 145 -66.31 -29.75 -119.12
N GLN A 146 -65.72 -29.04 -120.09
CA GLN A 146 -64.44 -28.37 -119.92
C GLN A 146 -64.54 -27.19 -118.92
N GLU A 147 -65.55 -26.33 -119.01
CA GLU A 147 -65.78 -25.24 -118.04
C GLU A 147 -66.05 -25.76 -116.63
N VAL A 148 -66.82 -26.85 -116.49
CA VAL A 148 -67.05 -27.50 -115.19
C VAL A 148 -65.75 -28.07 -114.63
N ALA A 149 -64.92 -28.70 -115.47
CA ALA A 149 -63.60 -29.18 -115.06
C ALA A 149 -62.66 -28.03 -114.66
N GLU A 150 -62.66 -26.91 -115.39
CA GLU A 150 -61.88 -25.71 -115.07
C GLU A 150 -62.34 -25.06 -113.76
N VAL A 151 -63.65 -24.99 -113.51
CA VAL A 151 -64.21 -24.48 -112.24
C VAL A 151 -63.89 -25.43 -111.08
N GLN A 152 -63.91 -26.75 -111.29
CA GLN A 152 -63.51 -27.73 -110.28
C GLN A 152 -62.01 -27.62 -109.98
N GLN A 153 -61.16 -27.50 -111.01
CA GLN A 153 -59.73 -27.26 -110.83
C GLN A 153 -59.47 -25.93 -110.10
N ALA A 154 -60.18 -24.86 -110.44
CA ALA A 154 -60.07 -23.57 -109.75
C ALA A 154 -60.48 -23.65 -108.27
N LYS A 155 -61.52 -24.45 -107.94
CA LYS A 155 -61.93 -24.70 -106.55
C LYS A 155 -60.86 -25.51 -105.80
N GLU A 156 -60.33 -26.56 -106.40
CA GLU A 156 -59.25 -27.36 -105.80
C GLU A 156 -57.97 -26.53 -105.61
N GLU A 157 -57.61 -25.67 -106.56
CA GLU A 157 -56.49 -24.75 -106.43
C GLU A 157 -56.73 -23.71 -105.35
N ALA A 158 -57.94 -23.17 -105.23
CA ALA A 158 -58.31 -22.24 -104.16
C ALA A 158 -58.25 -22.92 -102.78
N GLU A 159 -58.72 -24.17 -102.66
CA GLU A 159 -58.61 -24.96 -101.43
C GLU A 159 -57.16 -25.30 -101.11
N ARG A 160 -56.35 -25.68 -102.09
CA ARG A 160 -54.90 -25.89 -101.91
C ARG A 160 -54.20 -24.61 -101.48
N ARG A 161 -54.51 -23.46 -102.07
CA ARG A 161 -53.99 -22.15 -101.65
C ARG A 161 -54.45 -21.78 -100.24
N ARG A 162 -55.69 -22.06 -99.87
CA ARG A 162 -56.21 -21.84 -98.50
C ARG A 162 -55.51 -22.73 -97.47
N LEU A 163 -55.28 -24.00 -97.80
CA LEU A 163 -54.55 -24.93 -96.95
C LEU A 163 -53.07 -24.56 -96.84
N ALA A 164 -52.44 -24.11 -97.93
CA ALA A 164 -51.07 -23.60 -97.92
C ALA A 164 -50.95 -22.33 -97.05
N ALA A 165 -51.84 -21.35 -97.21
CA ALA A 165 -51.88 -20.15 -96.36
C ALA A 165 -52.15 -20.50 -94.88
N ALA A 166 -53.02 -21.47 -94.60
CA ALA A 166 -53.26 -21.95 -93.24
C ALA A 166 -52.03 -22.67 -92.66
N ALA A 167 -51.27 -23.40 -93.48
CA ALA A 167 -50.02 -24.05 -93.07
C ALA A 167 -48.91 -23.01 -92.80
N GLU A 168 -48.79 -21.97 -93.62
CA GLU A 168 -47.88 -20.84 -93.40
C GLU A 168 -48.23 -20.10 -92.10
N TYR A 169 -49.52 -19.82 -91.85
CA TYR A 169 -49.96 -19.19 -90.61
C TYR A 169 -49.67 -20.05 -89.37
N ARG A 170 -49.90 -21.38 -89.45
CA ARG A 170 -49.50 -22.31 -88.38
C ARG A 170 -47.99 -22.32 -88.16
N GLY A 171 -47.20 -22.23 -89.23
CA GLY A 171 -45.74 -22.10 -89.16
C GLY A 171 -45.30 -20.83 -88.44
N GLN A 172 -45.90 -19.68 -88.76
CA GLN A 172 -45.62 -18.41 -88.10
C GLN A 172 -46.01 -18.43 -86.61
N LEU A 173 -47.16 -19.03 -86.27
CA LEU A 173 -47.60 -19.15 -84.87
C LEU A 173 -46.64 -20.06 -84.08
N ALA A 174 -46.22 -21.19 -84.65
CA ALA A 174 -45.24 -22.08 -84.04
C ALA A 174 -43.88 -21.40 -83.82
N GLN A 175 -43.42 -20.56 -84.77
CA GLN A 175 -42.22 -19.74 -84.59
C GLN A 175 -42.37 -18.74 -83.44
N GLN A 176 -43.50 -18.02 -83.36
CA GLN A 176 -43.76 -17.09 -82.27
C GLN A 176 -43.80 -17.78 -80.90
N ASP A 177 -44.39 -18.96 -80.80
CA ASP A 177 -44.45 -19.71 -79.55
C ASP A 177 -43.07 -20.28 -79.16
N ALA A 178 -42.28 -20.74 -80.13
CA ALA A 178 -40.89 -21.12 -79.90
C ALA A 178 -40.04 -19.94 -79.40
N ASP A 179 -40.22 -18.75 -79.96
CA ASP A 179 -39.51 -17.53 -79.53
C ASP A 179 -39.96 -17.07 -78.14
N LYS A 180 -41.25 -17.15 -77.80
CA LYS A 180 -41.74 -16.90 -76.44
C LYS A 180 -41.15 -17.88 -75.44
N GLN A 181 -41.08 -19.17 -75.78
CA GLN A 181 -40.45 -20.19 -74.93
C GLN A 181 -38.96 -19.91 -74.75
N ARG A 182 -38.23 -19.56 -75.81
CA ARG A 182 -36.82 -19.16 -75.74
C ARG A 182 -36.61 -17.96 -74.81
N LYS A 183 -37.46 -16.93 -74.92
CA LYS A 183 -37.41 -15.76 -74.02
C LYS A 183 -37.65 -16.15 -72.56
N ARG A 184 -38.68 -16.97 -72.28
CA ARG A 184 -38.95 -17.46 -70.91
C ARG A 184 -37.78 -18.26 -70.34
N MET A 185 -37.16 -19.13 -71.14
CA MET A 185 -35.96 -19.86 -70.70
C MET A 185 -34.77 -18.93 -70.45
N GLY A 186 -34.60 -17.89 -71.28
CA GLY A 186 -33.60 -16.84 -71.07
C GLY A 186 -33.83 -16.06 -69.77
N GLU A 187 -35.07 -15.65 -69.50
CA GLU A 187 -35.46 -14.96 -68.26
C GLU A 187 -35.23 -15.84 -67.02
N MET A 188 -35.61 -17.11 -67.09
CA MET A 188 -35.36 -18.09 -66.02
C MET A 188 -33.85 -18.26 -65.77
N ALA A 189 -33.04 -18.37 -66.83
CA ALA A 189 -31.59 -18.48 -66.71
C ALA A 189 -30.97 -17.23 -66.07
N VAL A 190 -31.48 -16.04 -66.39
CA VAL A 190 -31.05 -14.78 -65.76
C VAL A 190 -31.44 -14.73 -64.28
N ALA A 191 -32.67 -15.14 -63.94
CA ALA A 191 -33.13 -15.23 -62.56
C ALA A 191 -32.30 -16.23 -61.74
N ASP A 192 -31.99 -17.39 -62.29
CA ASP A 192 -31.14 -18.40 -61.67
C ASP A 192 -29.69 -17.92 -61.48
N ALA A 193 -29.13 -17.21 -62.48
CA ALA A 193 -27.81 -16.61 -62.38
C ALA A 193 -27.77 -15.54 -61.27
N TYR A 194 -28.82 -14.73 -61.16
CA TYR A 194 -28.94 -13.73 -60.09
C TYR A 194 -29.09 -14.37 -58.71
N ALA A 195 -29.91 -15.42 -58.58
CA ALA A 195 -30.07 -16.16 -57.33
C ALA A 195 -28.75 -16.82 -56.88
N LYS A 196 -27.98 -17.39 -57.82
CA LYS A 196 -26.63 -17.92 -57.55
C LYS A 196 -25.67 -16.82 -57.11
N ALA A 197 -25.68 -15.66 -57.78
CA ALA A 197 -24.83 -14.53 -57.42
C ALA A 197 -25.17 -13.97 -56.02
N GLN A 198 -26.45 -13.90 -55.65
CA GLN A 198 -26.85 -13.53 -54.29
C GLN A 198 -26.40 -14.58 -53.26
N ALA A 199 -26.55 -15.88 -53.57
CA ALA A 199 -26.13 -16.94 -52.68
C ALA A 199 -24.61 -16.90 -52.42
N THR A 200 -23.79 -16.65 -53.45
CA THR A 200 -22.34 -16.49 -53.29
C THR A 200 -21.99 -15.26 -52.47
N GLN A 201 -22.63 -14.11 -52.70
CA GLN A 201 -22.44 -12.90 -51.89
C GLN A 201 -22.77 -13.14 -50.41
N GLN A 202 -23.89 -13.81 -50.12
CA GLN A 202 -24.26 -14.16 -48.74
C GLN A 202 -23.26 -15.13 -48.10
N ALA A 203 -22.76 -16.12 -48.85
CA ALA A 203 -21.74 -17.04 -48.36
C ALA A 203 -20.43 -16.29 -48.01
N VAL A 204 -19.95 -15.42 -48.91
CA VAL A 204 -18.76 -14.59 -48.68
C VAL A 204 -18.94 -13.69 -47.45
N TRP A 205 -20.11 -13.05 -47.30
CA TRP A 205 -20.40 -12.21 -46.13
C TRP A 205 -20.38 -13.02 -44.81
N ARG A 206 -20.99 -14.22 -44.79
CA ARG A 206 -20.97 -15.09 -43.61
C ARG A 206 -19.56 -15.56 -43.27
N GLU A 207 -18.73 -15.84 -44.26
CA GLU A 207 -17.31 -16.18 -44.05
C GLU A 207 -16.51 -15.01 -43.50
N GLN A 208 -16.75 -13.79 -43.99
CA GLN A 208 -16.13 -12.57 -43.44
C GLN A 208 -16.54 -12.32 -41.99
N GLU A 209 -17.81 -12.50 -41.63
CA GLU A 209 -18.26 -12.40 -40.23
C GLU A 209 -17.60 -13.47 -39.35
N LYS A 210 -17.53 -14.72 -39.81
CA LYS A 210 -16.79 -15.78 -39.10
C LYS A 210 -15.31 -15.43 -38.92
N ALA A 211 -14.66 -14.88 -39.95
CA ALA A 211 -13.26 -14.45 -39.87
C ALA A 211 -13.08 -13.30 -38.88
N ARG A 212 -13.98 -12.31 -38.87
CA ARG A 212 -13.97 -11.21 -37.90
C ARG A 212 -14.15 -11.70 -36.46
N LEU A 213 -15.07 -12.64 -36.25
CA LEU A 213 -15.28 -13.25 -34.94
C LEU A 213 -14.04 -14.02 -34.46
N LYS A 214 -13.41 -14.81 -35.33
CA LYS A 214 -12.16 -15.50 -35.01
C LYS A 214 -11.05 -14.51 -34.66
N GLN A 215 -10.85 -13.45 -35.45
CA GLN A 215 -9.86 -12.42 -35.14
C GLN A 215 -10.11 -11.74 -33.79
N ARG A 216 -11.37 -11.51 -33.41
CA ARG A 216 -11.71 -10.98 -32.08
C ARG A 216 -11.38 -11.98 -30.97
N GLN A 217 -11.72 -13.25 -31.16
CA GLN A 217 -11.39 -14.32 -30.21
C GLN A 217 -9.88 -14.48 -30.05
N ASP A 218 -9.12 -14.50 -31.15
CA ASP A 218 -7.67 -14.61 -31.14
C ASP A 218 -7.02 -13.44 -30.40
N LYS A 219 -7.50 -12.21 -30.60
CA LYS A 219 -7.04 -11.03 -29.83
C LYS A 219 -7.28 -11.18 -28.33
N VAL A 220 -8.47 -11.63 -27.93
CA VAL A 220 -8.80 -11.85 -26.52
C VAL A 220 -7.92 -12.96 -25.92
N ILE A 221 -7.64 -14.03 -26.67
CA ILE A 221 -6.76 -15.11 -26.22
C ILE A 221 -5.32 -14.60 -26.04
N LEU A 222 -4.81 -13.81 -26.99
CA LEU A 222 -3.47 -13.23 -26.90
C LEU A 222 -3.36 -12.26 -25.71
N GLU A 223 -4.35 -11.41 -25.49
CA GLU A 223 -4.38 -10.52 -24.33
C GLU A 223 -4.44 -11.32 -23.02
N ALA A 224 -5.25 -12.38 -22.96
CA ALA A 224 -5.32 -13.26 -21.79
C ALA A 224 -3.98 -13.94 -21.50
N GLN A 225 -3.29 -14.41 -22.53
CA GLN A 225 -1.95 -15.00 -22.41
C GLN A 225 -0.91 -13.98 -21.91
N GLN A 226 -0.91 -12.76 -22.45
CA GLN A 226 -0.04 -11.67 -21.99
C GLN A 226 -0.29 -11.35 -20.51
N ARG A 227 -1.56 -11.22 -20.11
CA ARG A 227 -1.92 -10.99 -18.70
C ARG A 227 -1.46 -12.12 -17.78
N GLN A 228 -1.57 -13.37 -18.23
CA GLN A 228 -1.11 -14.52 -17.46
C GLN A 228 0.43 -14.52 -17.31
N GLN A 229 1.15 -14.17 -18.37
CA GLN A 229 2.62 -14.01 -18.32
C GLN A 229 3.03 -12.87 -17.39
N ASP A 230 2.35 -11.72 -17.46
CA ASP A 230 2.61 -10.58 -16.57
C ASP A 230 2.39 -10.94 -15.09
N LEU A 231 1.31 -11.67 -14.78
CA LEU A 231 1.04 -12.15 -13.42
C LEU A 231 2.11 -13.14 -12.95
N GLY A 232 2.56 -14.03 -13.84
CA GLY A 232 3.67 -14.95 -13.56
C GLY A 232 4.97 -14.19 -13.25
N ALA A 233 5.35 -13.23 -14.10
CA ALA A 233 6.54 -12.40 -13.92
C ALA A 233 6.48 -11.57 -12.62
N GLN A 234 5.30 -11.02 -12.28
CA GLN A 234 5.10 -10.32 -11.00
C GLN A 234 5.27 -11.27 -9.80
N ALA A 235 4.71 -12.48 -9.86
CA ALA A 235 4.87 -13.46 -8.79
C ALA A 235 6.34 -13.90 -8.62
N GLU A 236 7.07 -14.09 -9.71
CA GLU A 236 8.51 -14.40 -9.67
C GLU A 236 9.35 -13.23 -9.15
N ALA A 237 9.05 -12.00 -9.57
CA ALA A 237 9.69 -10.80 -9.04
C ALA A 237 9.47 -10.66 -7.52
N LEU A 238 8.27 -10.98 -7.02
CA LEU A 238 8.00 -10.98 -5.58
C LEU A 238 8.77 -12.08 -4.85
N ARG A 239 8.83 -13.30 -5.40
CA ARG A 239 9.62 -14.41 -4.81
C ARG A 239 11.11 -14.08 -4.76
N THR A 240 11.68 -13.55 -5.84
CA THR A 240 13.10 -13.17 -5.90
C THR A 240 13.40 -12.02 -4.94
N ALA A 241 12.52 -11.02 -4.84
CA ALA A 241 12.64 -9.94 -3.85
C ALA A 241 12.56 -10.45 -2.42
N GLN A 242 11.67 -11.39 -2.10
CA GLN A 242 11.59 -12.04 -0.80
C GLN A 242 12.86 -12.83 -0.48
N ALA A 243 13.35 -13.66 -1.41
CA ALA A 243 14.59 -14.40 -1.24
C ALA A 243 15.80 -13.47 -1.03
N ALA A 244 15.85 -12.33 -1.72
CA ALA A 244 16.89 -11.31 -1.50
C ALA A 244 16.79 -10.67 -0.11
N LYS A 245 15.57 -10.37 0.36
CA LYS A 245 15.34 -9.88 1.73
C LYS A 245 15.81 -10.89 2.77
N GLU A 246 15.41 -12.15 2.65
CA GLU A 246 15.85 -13.22 3.57
C GLU A 246 17.37 -13.39 3.58
N ARG A 247 18.03 -13.32 2.43
CA ARG A 247 19.50 -13.38 2.35
C ARG A 247 20.16 -12.18 3.06
N ASN A 248 19.60 -10.99 2.91
CA ASN A 248 20.09 -9.79 3.58
C ASN A 248 19.86 -9.84 5.09
N GLU A 249 18.72 -10.36 5.53
CA GLU A 249 18.41 -10.60 6.95
C GLU A 249 19.37 -11.62 7.56
N ARG A 250 19.65 -12.74 6.87
CA ARG A 250 20.65 -13.73 7.32
C ARG A 250 22.03 -13.09 7.48
N ARG A 251 22.49 -12.31 6.51
CA ARG A 251 23.76 -11.56 6.60
C ARG A 251 23.78 -10.56 7.76
N ALA A 252 22.65 -9.89 8.03
CA ALA A 252 22.54 -8.98 9.16
C ALA A 252 22.63 -9.73 10.50
N LEU A 253 21.96 -10.88 10.61
CA LEU A 253 22.03 -11.74 11.79
C LEU A 253 23.43 -12.31 12.01
N GLU A 254 24.13 -12.71 10.95
CA GLU A 254 25.52 -13.16 11.02
C GLU A 254 26.45 -12.05 11.53
N ARG A 255 26.32 -10.82 11.01
CA ARG A 255 27.08 -9.66 11.53
C ARG A 255 26.79 -9.41 13.01
N PHE A 256 25.53 -9.49 13.42
CA PHE A 256 25.16 -9.32 14.82
C PHE A 256 25.71 -10.44 15.73
N ARG A 257 25.74 -11.68 15.24
CA ARG A 257 26.37 -12.81 15.95
C ARG A 257 27.87 -12.57 16.13
N LEU A 258 28.57 -12.15 15.08
CA LEU A 258 30.01 -11.83 15.16
C LEU A 258 30.29 -10.72 16.18
N LEU A 259 29.53 -9.63 16.16
CA LEU A 259 29.67 -8.54 17.15
C LEU A 259 29.42 -9.03 18.59
N ASN A 260 28.40 -9.86 18.79
CA ASN A 260 28.15 -10.44 20.11
C ASN A 260 29.29 -11.35 20.59
N ASP A 261 29.88 -12.12 19.68
CA ASP A 261 31.00 -13.00 20.02
C ASP A 261 32.28 -12.20 20.29
N GLU A 262 32.53 -11.11 19.56
CA GLU A 262 33.59 -10.14 19.87
C GLU A 262 33.37 -9.49 21.24
N GLU A 263 32.15 -9.09 21.59
CA GLU A 263 31.85 -8.57 22.92
C GLU A 263 32.09 -9.61 24.02
N LYS A 264 31.72 -10.88 23.80
CA LYS A 264 32.01 -11.96 24.74
C LYS A 264 33.52 -12.13 24.92
N ARG A 265 34.30 -12.10 23.83
CA ARG A 265 35.77 -12.16 23.89
C ARG A 265 36.35 -10.99 24.68
N ARG A 266 35.96 -9.75 24.38
CA ARG A 266 36.39 -8.57 25.14
C ARG A 266 36.02 -8.65 26.62
N LYS A 267 34.82 -9.15 26.95
CA LYS A 267 34.41 -9.38 28.35
C LYS A 267 35.27 -10.44 29.03
N ALA A 268 35.63 -11.52 28.33
CA ALA A 268 36.52 -12.56 28.83
C ALA A 268 37.95 -12.04 29.03
N GLU A 269 38.48 -11.27 28.09
CA GLU A 269 39.79 -10.62 28.19
C GLU A 269 39.86 -9.65 29.37
N ARG A 270 38.83 -8.82 29.59
CA ARG A 270 38.75 -7.94 30.77
C ARG A 270 38.75 -8.75 32.07
N LYS A 271 37.93 -9.80 32.15
CA LYS A 271 37.93 -10.69 33.33
C LYS A 271 39.28 -11.35 33.56
N ALA A 272 39.98 -11.76 32.51
CA ALA A 272 41.31 -12.33 32.62
C ALA A 272 42.32 -11.30 33.14
N ALA A 273 42.31 -10.09 32.59
CA ALA A 273 43.16 -8.98 33.04
C ALA A 273 42.89 -8.60 34.51
N ASP A 274 41.61 -8.51 34.91
CA ASP A 274 41.22 -8.24 36.30
C ASP A 274 41.74 -9.34 37.25
N MET A 275 41.66 -10.62 36.83
CA MET A 275 42.19 -11.73 37.61
C MET A 275 43.72 -11.67 37.75
N GLU A 276 44.44 -11.30 36.69
CA GLU A 276 45.89 -11.09 36.74
C GLU A 276 46.26 -9.93 37.67
N GLU A 277 45.51 -8.83 37.65
CA GLU A 277 45.71 -7.69 38.55
C GLU A 277 45.50 -8.11 40.01
N VAL A 278 44.44 -8.85 40.31
CA VAL A 278 44.17 -9.38 41.66
C VAL A 278 45.32 -10.28 42.14
N VAL A 279 45.90 -11.11 41.26
CA VAL A 279 47.07 -11.92 41.60
C VAL A 279 48.30 -11.04 41.90
N ARG A 280 48.56 -10.02 41.09
CA ARG A 280 49.67 -9.07 41.34
C ARG A 280 49.49 -8.33 42.67
N VAL A 281 48.29 -7.85 42.97
CA VAL A 281 47.99 -7.15 44.23
C VAL A 281 48.16 -8.10 45.42
N LYS A 282 47.74 -9.37 45.30
CA LYS A 282 47.98 -10.38 46.35
C LYS A 282 49.46 -10.60 46.61
N GLN A 283 50.27 -10.70 45.55
CA GLN A 283 51.72 -10.85 45.67
C GLN A 283 52.36 -9.62 46.33
N ALA A 284 51.99 -8.40 45.90
CA ALA A 284 52.47 -7.16 46.49
C ALA A 284 52.09 -7.03 47.98
N ASN A 285 50.86 -7.39 48.34
CA ASN A 285 50.42 -7.40 49.74
C ASN A 285 51.20 -8.42 50.59
N ALA A 286 51.51 -9.60 50.04
CA ALA A 286 52.32 -10.60 50.72
C ALA A 286 53.75 -10.07 50.98
N GLN A 287 54.39 -9.47 49.98
CA GLN A 287 55.70 -8.83 50.11
C GLN A 287 55.66 -7.69 51.15
N GLN A 288 54.62 -6.86 51.14
CA GLN A 288 54.47 -5.79 52.12
C GLN A 288 54.31 -6.34 53.55
N LEU A 289 53.58 -7.45 53.72
CA LEU A 289 53.46 -8.11 55.01
C LEU A 289 54.79 -8.70 55.48
N GLU A 290 55.59 -9.27 54.59
CA GLU A 290 56.94 -9.75 54.90
C GLU A 290 57.87 -8.61 55.33
N LEU A 291 57.86 -7.49 54.60
CA LEU A 291 58.63 -6.30 54.98
C LEU A 291 58.21 -5.76 56.35
N LYS A 292 56.90 -5.73 56.65
CA LYS A 292 56.40 -5.35 57.98
C LYS A 292 56.87 -6.32 59.07
N ARG A 293 56.85 -7.63 58.82
CA ARG A 293 57.39 -8.63 59.76
C ARG A 293 58.87 -8.42 60.03
N GLN A 294 59.66 -8.16 58.98
CA GLN A 294 61.09 -7.87 59.13
C GLN A 294 61.34 -6.57 59.90
N ALA A 295 60.56 -5.52 59.64
CA ALA A 295 60.65 -4.26 60.39
C ALA A 295 60.38 -4.49 61.89
N VAL A 296 59.29 -5.18 62.23
CA VAL A 296 58.97 -5.53 63.63
C VAL A 296 60.08 -6.35 64.28
N LEU A 297 60.69 -7.29 63.55
CA LEU A 297 61.82 -8.06 64.07
C LEU A 297 63.06 -7.18 64.31
N ARG A 298 63.33 -6.18 63.46
CA ARG A 298 64.42 -5.22 63.68
C ARG A 298 64.14 -4.34 64.90
N ASP A 299 62.92 -3.82 65.03
CA ASP A 299 62.50 -3.00 66.17
C ASP A 299 62.66 -3.80 67.48
N GLN A 300 62.22 -5.06 67.50
CA GLN A 300 62.42 -5.96 68.65
C GLN A 300 63.91 -6.17 68.99
N GLN A 301 64.76 -6.32 67.98
CA GLN A 301 66.21 -6.45 68.21
C GLN A 301 66.83 -5.15 68.74
N GLU A 302 66.38 -4.00 68.27
CA GLU A 302 66.80 -2.69 68.77
C GLU A 302 66.34 -2.46 70.20
N ASP A 303 65.09 -2.81 70.53
CA ASP A 303 64.55 -2.76 71.89
C ASP A 303 65.34 -3.66 72.85
N LEU A 304 65.68 -4.88 72.44
CA LEU A 304 66.51 -5.78 73.26
C LEU A 304 67.92 -5.22 73.47
N LYS A 305 68.54 -4.61 72.46
CA LYS A 305 69.84 -3.94 72.61
C LYS A 305 69.73 -2.75 73.56
N LEU A 306 68.66 -1.98 73.44
CA LEU A 306 68.38 -0.83 74.30
C LEU A 306 68.17 -1.28 75.76
N GLN A 307 67.42 -2.36 75.98
CA GLN A 307 67.21 -2.96 77.30
C GLN A 307 68.55 -3.38 77.92
N LYS A 308 69.39 -4.12 77.19
CA LYS A 308 70.73 -4.49 77.67
C LYS A 308 71.59 -3.27 78.01
N ALA A 309 71.57 -2.23 77.17
CA ALA A 309 72.30 -1.00 77.45
C ALA A 309 71.77 -0.27 78.70
N TYR A 310 70.46 -0.34 78.98
CA TYR A 310 69.88 0.17 80.22
C TYR A 310 70.25 -0.69 81.43
N GLU A 311 70.27 -2.02 81.29
CA GLU A 311 70.72 -2.95 82.33
C GLU A 311 72.18 -2.68 82.69
N GLU A 312 73.08 -2.58 81.70
CA GLU A 312 74.49 -2.24 81.91
C GLU A 312 74.65 -0.87 82.59
N LYS A 313 73.89 0.15 82.17
CA LYS A 313 73.90 1.46 82.83
C LYS A 313 73.38 1.37 84.27
N LEU A 314 72.34 0.58 84.51
CA LEU A 314 71.81 0.36 85.85
C LEU A 314 72.83 -0.34 86.72
N GLU A 315 73.52 -1.36 86.22
CA GLU A 315 74.62 -2.04 86.92
C GLU A 315 75.76 -1.08 87.23
N LEU A 316 76.15 -0.21 86.28
CA LEU A 316 77.14 0.83 86.52
C LEU A 316 76.69 1.84 87.59
N HIS A 317 75.42 2.23 87.57
CA HIS A 317 74.85 3.12 88.59
C HIS A 317 74.74 2.44 89.95
N GLU A 318 74.40 1.14 90.00
CA GLU A 318 74.39 0.36 91.23
C GLU A 318 75.81 0.16 91.76
N ALA A 319 76.78 -0.13 90.90
CA ALA A 319 78.19 -0.23 91.28
C ALA A 319 78.73 1.11 91.78
N ALA A 320 78.41 2.22 91.10
CA ALA A 320 78.75 3.57 91.54
C ALA A 320 78.07 3.90 92.87
N ARG A 321 76.79 3.57 93.03
CA ARG A 321 76.05 3.73 94.30
C ARG A 321 76.67 2.89 95.42
N ARG A 322 77.06 1.65 95.15
CA ARG A 322 77.76 0.79 96.12
C ARG A 322 79.12 1.38 96.49
N ALA A 323 79.91 1.83 95.52
CA ALA A 323 81.18 2.50 95.76
C ALA A 323 81.01 3.83 96.52
N GLU A 324 79.95 4.60 96.23
CA GLU A 324 79.59 5.80 96.98
C GLU A 324 79.13 5.45 98.39
N LEU A 325 78.33 4.40 98.58
CA LEU A 325 77.91 3.93 99.90
C LEU A 325 79.11 3.43 100.69
N ASP A 326 80.05 2.72 100.08
CA ASP A 326 81.31 2.30 100.71
C ASP A 326 82.19 3.52 101.05
N ALA A 327 82.31 4.48 100.13
CA ALA A 327 83.00 5.74 100.37
C ALA A 327 82.30 6.58 101.44
N ILE A 328 80.97 6.54 101.53
CA ILE A 328 80.17 7.16 102.58
C ILE A 328 80.36 6.39 103.88
N LEU A 329 80.43 5.06 103.91
CA LEU A 329 80.75 4.28 105.11
C LEU A 329 82.17 4.57 105.60
N VAL A 330 83.14 4.78 104.69
CA VAL A 330 84.49 5.27 105.03
C VAL A 330 84.41 6.71 105.54
N LYS A 331 83.70 7.61 104.86
CA LYS A 331 83.50 8.99 105.31
C LYS A 331 82.63 9.09 106.55
N GLN A 332 81.77 8.12 106.86
CA GLN A 332 80.92 8.00 108.04
C GLN A 332 81.65 7.30 109.16
N SER A 333 82.60 6.42 108.92
CA SER A 333 83.54 6.02 109.97
C SER A 333 84.46 7.19 110.33
N GLN A 334 84.87 8.00 109.34
CA GLN A 334 85.57 9.28 109.54
C GLN A 334 84.66 10.38 110.11
N LYS A 335 83.38 10.44 109.73
CA LYS A 335 82.39 11.39 110.24
C LYS A 335 81.80 10.92 111.55
N VAL A 336 81.70 9.66 111.91
CA VAL A 336 81.40 9.23 113.28
C VAL A 336 82.61 9.60 114.13
N LYS A 337 83.84 9.45 113.62
CA LYS A 337 85.03 10.07 114.23
C LYS A 337 84.95 11.61 114.35
N LEU A 338 84.42 12.32 113.34
CA LEU A 338 84.32 13.79 113.31
C LEU A 338 82.98 14.38 113.82
N ALA A 339 81.93 13.57 114.00
CA ALA A 339 80.56 13.92 114.44
C ALA A 339 80.29 13.39 115.85
N LEU A 340 81.14 12.48 116.35
CA LEU A 340 81.58 12.56 117.75
C LEU A 340 82.18 13.94 118.07
N LEU A 341 82.59 14.71 117.06
CA LEU A 341 83.24 16.01 117.20
C LEU A 341 82.37 17.21 116.78
N ASN A 342 81.35 17.08 115.92
CA ASN A 342 80.44 18.16 115.51
C ASN A 342 79.15 17.67 114.82
N VAL A 343 77.98 17.89 115.44
CA VAL A 343 76.64 17.72 114.84
C VAL A 343 75.97 19.10 114.73
N LYS A 344 75.37 19.41 113.57
CA LYS A 344 74.45 20.56 113.41
C LYS A 344 73.01 20.07 113.28
N SER A 345 72.07 20.87 113.78
CA SER A 345 70.69 20.50 114.07
C SER A 345 69.79 20.35 112.83
N ALA A 346 68.76 19.53 112.97
CA ALA A 346 67.81 19.13 111.93
C ALA A 346 66.86 20.25 111.45
N GLU A 347 66.91 21.45 112.05
CA GLU A 347 65.95 22.52 111.83
C GLU A 347 66.26 23.38 110.58
N GLU A 348 67.53 23.52 110.20
CA GLU A 348 67.91 24.24 108.98
C GLU A 348 67.51 23.46 107.72
N LYS A 349 67.57 22.13 107.79
CA LYS A 349 67.19 21.24 106.68
C LYS A 349 65.69 21.28 106.38
N ALA A 350 64.87 21.46 107.41
CA ALA A 350 63.41 21.56 107.25
C ALA A 350 62.99 22.82 106.47
N ARG A 351 63.70 23.95 106.61
CA ARG A 351 63.37 25.19 105.90
C ARG A 351 63.69 25.17 104.41
N GLU A 352 64.72 24.42 104.00
CA GLU A 352 65.10 24.31 102.59
C GLU A 352 64.08 23.49 101.79
N ASP A 353 63.49 22.47 102.40
CA ASP A 353 62.51 21.60 101.76
C ASP A 353 61.14 22.31 101.57
N GLU A 354 60.76 23.19 102.50
CA GLU A 354 59.56 24.04 102.36
C GLU A 354 59.67 25.01 101.18
N GLN A 355 60.85 25.59 100.94
CA GLN A 355 61.07 26.52 99.83
C GLN A 355 60.98 25.82 98.46
N ARG A 356 61.43 24.56 98.37
CA ARG A 356 61.37 23.78 97.13
C ARG A 356 59.94 23.38 96.77
N ALA A 357 59.11 23.07 97.76
CA ALA A 357 57.71 22.70 97.55
C ALA A 357 56.88 23.84 96.92
N LEU A 358 57.13 25.08 97.35
CA LEU A 358 56.43 26.27 96.82
C LEU A 358 56.76 26.55 95.35
N VAL A 359 58.03 26.37 94.94
CA VAL A 359 58.46 26.56 93.55
C VAL A 359 57.80 25.56 92.61
N VAL A 360 57.66 24.30 93.05
CA VAL A 360 57.03 23.25 92.25
C VAL A 360 55.52 23.50 92.09
N GLN A 361 54.82 23.92 93.14
CA GLN A 361 53.40 24.27 93.04
C GLN A 361 53.14 25.44 92.09
N ALA A 362 54.01 26.46 92.08
CA ALA A 362 53.90 27.58 91.16
C ALA A 362 54.08 27.14 89.68
N ALA A 363 55.04 26.26 89.41
CA ALA A 363 55.30 25.75 88.07
C ALA A 363 54.15 24.89 87.51
N VAL A 364 53.46 24.12 88.36
CA VAL A 364 52.31 23.31 87.95
C VAL A 364 51.12 24.20 87.56
N ARG A 365 50.80 25.22 88.36
CA ARG A 365 49.71 26.15 88.06
C ARG A 365 49.95 26.93 86.76
N ALA A 366 51.20 27.32 86.48
CA ALA A 366 51.54 27.98 85.21
C ALA A 366 51.25 27.09 83.99
N ARG A 367 51.66 25.81 84.03
CA ARG A 367 51.40 24.85 82.94
C ARG A 367 49.91 24.58 82.70
N GLU A 368 49.10 24.56 83.75
CA GLU A 368 47.64 24.40 83.64
C GLU A 368 46.99 25.57 82.90
N THR A 369 47.43 26.81 83.18
CA THR A 369 46.91 28.00 82.48
C THR A 369 47.27 28.03 80.99
N GLU A 370 48.49 27.67 80.63
CA GLU A 370 48.94 27.61 79.23
C GLU A 370 48.15 26.57 78.41
N LEU A 371 47.85 25.40 79.00
CA LEU A 371 47.06 24.37 78.35
C LEU A 371 45.62 24.80 78.08
N LEU A 372 45.02 25.56 79.00
CA LEU A 372 43.68 26.11 78.82
C LEU A 372 43.65 27.15 77.69
N GLU A 373 44.63 28.06 77.65
CA GLU A 373 44.75 29.03 76.57
C GLU A 373 44.94 28.37 75.20
N GLN A 374 45.78 27.33 75.10
CA GLN A 374 45.96 26.59 73.85
C GLN A 374 44.68 25.89 73.39
N LYS A 375 43.92 25.32 74.33
CA LYS A 375 42.61 24.71 74.03
C LYS A 375 41.62 25.75 73.50
N GLU A 376 41.59 26.94 74.09
CA GLU A 376 40.75 28.03 73.59
C GLU A 376 41.19 28.54 72.21
N ARG A 377 42.49 28.73 71.98
CA ARG A 377 43.02 29.14 70.68
C ARG A 377 42.68 28.13 69.59
N LYS A 378 42.82 26.83 69.86
CA LYS A 378 42.43 25.75 68.94
C LYS A 378 40.92 25.76 68.64
N LYS A 379 40.07 25.97 69.66
CA LYS A 379 38.61 26.09 69.47
C LYS A 379 38.24 27.28 68.58
N ARG A 380 38.85 28.45 68.81
CA ARG A 380 38.60 29.67 68.02
C ARG A 380 39.08 29.51 66.58
N TYR A 381 40.23 28.86 66.37
CA TYR A 381 40.78 28.59 65.05
C TYR A 381 39.89 27.62 64.25
N ALA A 382 39.50 26.49 64.85
CA ALA A 382 38.59 25.53 64.20
C ALA A 382 37.23 26.15 63.86
N ALA A 383 36.69 27.02 64.73
CA ALA A 383 35.46 27.75 64.43
C ALA A 383 35.60 28.69 63.22
N ARG A 384 36.75 29.37 63.07
CA ARG A 384 37.02 30.23 61.91
C ARG A 384 37.12 29.43 60.61
N GLU A 385 37.82 28.29 60.62
CA GLU A 385 37.91 27.41 59.45
C GLU A 385 36.54 26.86 59.04
N GLN A 386 35.71 26.45 60.00
CA GLN A 386 34.34 25.99 59.71
C GLN A 386 33.49 27.10 59.06
N VAL A 387 33.58 28.34 59.56
CA VAL A 387 32.87 29.48 58.96
C VAL A 387 33.36 29.75 57.54
N GLN A 388 34.68 29.76 57.31
CA GLN A 388 35.26 29.97 55.98
C GLN A 388 34.89 28.86 54.99
N ALA A 389 34.89 27.60 55.42
CA ALA A 389 34.46 26.48 54.59
C ALA A 389 32.97 26.60 54.20
N LEU A 390 32.12 27.04 55.14
CA LEU A 390 30.70 27.26 54.88
C LEU A 390 30.45 28.45 53.95
N THR A 391 31.26 29.51 54.01
CA THR A 391 31.13 30.64 53.07
C THR A 391 31.53 30.23 51.66
N LEU A 392 32.66 29.54 51.50
CA LEU A 392 33.11 29.02 50.19
C LEU A 392 32.09 28.07 49.59
N GLN A 393 31.50 27.16 50.40
CA GLN A 393 30.46 26.26 49.91
C GLN A 393 29.19 27.01 49.47
N LYS A 394 28.82 28.09 50.16
CA LYS A 394 27.67 28.92 49.76
C LYS A 394 27.95 29.67 48.46
N GLU A 395 29.16 30.19 48.29
CA GLU A 395 29.58 30.88 47.06
C GLU A 395 29.64 29.93 45.87
N GLU A 396 30.19 28.72 46.04
CA GLU A 396 30.23 27.69 45.00
C GLU A 396 28.81 27.24 44.59
N LYS A 397 27.89 27.08 45.56
CA LYS A 397 26.49 26.78 45.25
C LYS A 397 25.81 27.90 44.48
N LYS A 398 26.12 29.17 44.79
CA LYS A 398 25.59 30.34 44.07
C LYS A 398 26.15 30.41 42.65
N SER A 399 27.47 30.21 42.48
CA SER A 399 28.09 30.25 41.16
C SER A 399 27.60 29.12 40.26
N ARG A 400 27.47 27.90 40.78
CA ARG A 400 26.88 26.77 40.03
C ARG A 400 25.44 27.05 39.59
N ARG A 401 24.62 27.65 40.45
CA ARG A 401 23.24 28.04 40.07
C ARG A 401 23.23 29.08 38.96
N LEU A 402 24.05 30.12 39.07
CA LEU A 402 24.15 31.17 38.04
C LEU A 402 24.63 30.62 36.70
N LEU A 403 25.59 29.68 36.70
CA LEU A 403 26.06 29.03 35.47
C LEU A 403 24.94 28.22 34.81
N LEU A 404 24.20 27.43 35.59
CA LEU A 404 23.05 26.67 35.08
C LEU A 404 21.95 27.60 34.53
N GLU A 405 21.63 28.69 35.23
CA GLU A 405 20.67 29.69 34.74
C GLU A 405 21.12 30.33 33.42
N GLN A 406 22.43 30.59 33.24
CA GLN A 406 22.98 31.09 31.98
C GLN A 406 22.92 30.05 30.87
N GLU A 407 23.26 28.79 31.15
CA GLU A 407 23.15 27.68 30.19
C GLU A 407 21.69 27.46 29.75
N GLU A 408 20.75 27.47 30.68
CA GLU A 408 19.32 27.37 30.42
C GLU A 408 18.81 28.57 29.61
N ALA A 409 19.25 29.80 29.91
CA ALA A 409 18.88 30.98 29.14
C ALA A 409 19.40 30.92 27.69
N VAL A 410 20.65 30.48 27.50
CA VAL A 410 21.23 30.27 26.16
C VAL A 410 20.47 29.18 25.42
N TYR A 411 20.16 28.06 26.07
CA TYR A 411 19.36 26.98 25.50
C TYR A 411 17.97 27.47 25.09
N ALA A 412 17.28 28.18 25.97
CA ALA A 412 15.96 28.75 25.70
C ALA A 412 16.00 29.76 24.53
N SER A 413 17.05 30.58 24.43
CA SER A 413 17.21 31.50 23.29
C SER A 413 17.43 30.76 21.96
N LYS A 414 18.24 29.70 21.95
CA LYS A 414 18.50 28.89 20.76
C LYS A 414 17.22 28.19 20.32
N PHE A 415 16.51 27.58 21.26
CA PHE A 415 15.24 26.91 20.99
C PHE A 415 14.18 27.88 20.45
N LYS A 416 14.07 29.10 21.02
CA LYS A 416 13.19 30.15 20.47
C LYS A 416 13.58 30.54 19.05
N ALA A 417 14.87 30.68 18.76
CA ALA A 417 15.35 31.03 17.43
C ALA A 417 15.03 29.92 16.41
N GLU A 418 15.29 28.66 16.76
CA GLU A 418 14.97 27.49 15.93
C GLU A 418 13.47 27.36 15.67
N PHE A 419 12.64 27.61 16.68
CA PHE A 419 11.19 27.64 16.51
C PHE A 419 10.75 28.75 15.54
N GLN A 420 11.35 29.94 15.65
CA GLN A 420 11.06 31.06 14.74
C GLN A 420 11.54 30.81 13.32
N THR A 421 12.68 30.15 13.10
CA THR A 421 13.14 29.76 11.75
C THR A 421 12.20 28.72 11.16
N TRP A 422 11.90 27.66 11.92
CA TRP A 422 10.95 26.63 11.48
C TRP A 422 9.57 27.20 11.16
N HIS A 423 9.04 28.11 11.97
CA HIS A 423 7.76 28.76 11.71
C HIS A 423 7.79 29.61 10.43
N ARG A 424 8.90 30.32 10.17
CA ARG A 424 9.09 31.06 8.91
C ARG A 424 9.13 30.13 7.70
N GLU A 425 9.90 29.04 7.77
CA GLU A 425 9.97 28.02 6.71
C GLU A 425 8.61 27.40 6.40
N GLN A 426 7.79 27.14 7.43
CA GLN A 426 6.42 26.67 7.25
C GLN A 426 5.52 27.71 6.55
N GLY A 427 5.71 29.00 6.88
CA GLY A 427 5.04 30.11 6.19
C GLY A 427 5.41 30.15 4.71
N GLU A 428 6.71 30.16 4.40
CA GLU A 428 7.23 30.17 3.04
C GLU A 428 6.79 28.94 2.23
N ALA A 429 6.78 27.76 2.84
CA ALA A 429 6.29 26.54 2.19
C ALA A 429 4.81 26.66 1.80
N LYS A 430 3.97 27.18 2.70
CA LYS A 430 2.54 27.43 2.42
C LYS A 430 2.37 28.47 1.31
N GLU A 431 3.18 29.52 1.29
CA GLU A 431 3.15 30.54 0.24
C GLU A 431 3.57 29.96 -1.12
N LYS A 432 4.65 29.18 -1.18
CA LYS A 432 5.09 28.48 -2.40
C LYS A 432 3.99 27.57 -2.96
N VAL A 433 3.28 26.83 -2.10
CA VAL A 433 2.13 26.00 -2.51
C VAL A 433 0.98 26.87 -3.04
N ARG A 434 0.64 27.96 -2.35
CA ARG A 434 -0.39 28.91 -2.82
C ARG A 434 -0.02 29.52 -4.16
N GLN A 435 1.24 29.86 -4.37
CA GLN A 435 1.74 30.44 -5.62
C GLN A 435 1.66 29.43 -6.77
N ARG A 436 2.14 28.20 -6.57
CA ARG A 436 1.98 27.10 -7.55
C ARG A 436 0.51 26.85 -7.90
N ASN A 437 -0.38 26.85 -6.91
CA ASN A 437 -1.81 26.70 -7.15
C ASN A 437 -2.39 27.87 -7.96
N ARG A 438 -1.96 29.11 -7.71
CA ARG A 438 -2.35 30.27 -8.53
C ARG A 438 -1.85 30.15 -9.96
N GLU A 439 -0.61 29.72 -10.16
CA GLU A 439 -0.02 29.48 -11.48
C GLU A 439 -0.77 28.38 -12.23
N HIS A 440 -1.06 27.26 -11.57
CA HIS A 440 -1.87 26.19 -12.13
C HIS A 440 -3.28 26.67 -12.50
N GLN A 441 -3.94 27.45 -11.63
CA GLN A 441 -5.24 28.04 -11.95
C GLN A 441 -5.18 28.98 -13.16
N LYS A 442 -4.10 29.78 -13.30
CA LYS A 442 -3.89 30.62 -14.49
C LYS A 442 -3.74 29.77 -15.75
N MET A 443 -2.93 28.71 -15.69
CA MET A 443 -2.75 27.77 -16.81
C MET A 443 -4.08 27.12 -17.20
N VAL A 444 -4.86 26.62 -16.24
CA VAL A 444 -6.18 26.03 -16.51
C VAL A 444 -7.13 27.06 -17.14
N ARG A 445 -7.12 28.32 -16.67
CA ARG A 445 -7.92 29.39 -17.30
C ARG A 445 -7.48 29.66 -18.74
N GLN A 446 -6.18 29.66 -19.01
CA GLN A 446 -5.64 29.80 -20.36
C GLN A 446 -6.09 28.64 -21.25
N GLN A 447 -5.95 27.39 -20.79
CA GLN A 447 -6.44 26.22 -21.50
C GLN A 447 -7.95 26.29 -21.76
N MET A 448 -8.76 26.69 -20.77
CA MET A 448 -10.19 26.86 -20.99
C MET A 448 -10.51 27.96 -22.01
N SER A 449 -9.76 29.06 -22.01
CA SER A 449 -9.95 30.12 -23.02
C SER A 449 -9.51 29.67 -24.41
N GLU A 450 -8.41 28.93 -24.53
CA GLU A 450 -7.95 28.33 -25.79
C GLU A 450 -8.97 27.30 -26.29
N ASP A 451 -9.49 26.44 -25.42
CA ASP A 451 -10.55 25.48 -25.73
C ASP A 451 -11.84 26.18 -26.15
N ALA A 452 -12.21 27.29 -25.50
CA ALA A 452 -13.39 28.06 -25.87
C ALA A 452 -13.24 28.68 -27.25
N VAL A 453 -12.06 29.23 -27.58
CA VAL A 453 -11.75 29.73 -28.93
C VAL A 453 -11.77 28.59 -29.94
N ARG A 454 -11.12 27.45 -29.64
CA ARG A 454 -11.13 26.26 -30.52
C ARG A 454 -12.53 25.75 -30.79
N ARG A 455 -13.39 25.63 -29.77
CA ARG A 455 -14.79 25.24 -29.95
C ARG A 455 -15.57 26.28 -30.74
N ALA A 456 -15.39 27.57 -30.47
CA ALA A 456 -16.05 28.61 -31.25
C ALA A 456 -15.64 28.59 -32.73
N GLU A 457 -14.38 28.28 -33.04
CA GLU A 457 -13.88 28.11 -34.41
C GLU A 457 -14.40 26.82 -35.07
N GLU A 458 -14.42 25.69 -34.34
CA GLU A 458 -14.95 24.40 -34.80
C GLU A 458 -16.47 24.47 -35.04
N ASP A 459 -17.23 25.05 -34.09
CA ASP A 459 -18.69 25.20 -34.17
C ASP A 459 -19.12 26.25 -35.22
N LYS A 460 -18.24 27.20 -35.60
CA LYS A 460 -18.56 28.22 -36.61
C LYS A 460 -18.89 27.60 -37.98
N TYR A 461 -18.24 26.50 -38.34
CA TYR A 461 -18.42 25.86 -39.64
C TYR A 461 -18.76 24.36 -39.56
N GLY A 462 -18.56 23.71 -38.40
CA GLY A 462 -18.90 22.31 -38.15
C GLY A 462 -18.15 21.28 -39.02
N MET A 463 -17.19 21.74 -39.82
CA MET A 463 -16.36 20.94 -40.72
C MET A 463 -14.95 21.56 -40.81
N ASN A 464 -13.91 20.73 -40.73
CA ASN A 464 -12.53 21.15 -40.93
C ASN A 464 -12.24 21.46 -42.42
N GLN A 465 -11.16 22.19 -42.75
CA GLN A 465 -10.83 22.52 -44.15
C GLN A 465 -10.76 21.28 -45.04
N LEU A 466 -10.17 20.19 -44.55
CA LEU A 466 -10.06 18.92 -45.27
C LEU A 466 -11.45 18.28 -45.53
N GLU A 467 -12.36 18.36 -44.56
CA GLU A 467 -13.73 17.84 -44.71
C GLU A 467 -14.53 18.71 -45.70
N ALA A 468 -14.34 20.03 -45.67
CA ALA A 468 -14.93 20.95 -46.62
C ALA A 468 -14.38 20.76 -48.05
N GLU A 469 -13.09 20.45 -48.20
CA GLU A 469 -12.46 20.08 -49.47
C GLU A 469 -13.01 18.75 -50.01
N LEU A 470 -13.12 17.73 -49.18
CA LEU A 470 -13.72 16.43 -49.56
C LEU A 470 -15.20 16.57 -49.95
N ASN A 471 -15.93 17.42 -49.24
CA ASN A 471 -17.34 17.69 -49.49
C ASN A 471 -17.58 18.80 -50.53
N ALA A 472 -16.54 19.34 -51.19
CA ALA A 472 -16.65 20.51 -52.05
C ALA A 472 -17.71 20.35 -53.17
N LYS A 473 -17.82 19.15 -53.77
CA LYS A 473 -18.83 18.87 -54.80
C LYS A 473 -20.27 18.89 -54.26
N LEU A 474 -20.47 18.46 -53.02
CA LEU A 474 -21.77 18.49 -52.35
C LEU A 474 -22.13 19.92 -51.94
N LEU A 475 -21.16 20.67 -51.43
CA LEU A 475 -21.31 22.08 -51.06
C LEU A 475 -21.60 22.99 -52.27
N GLN A 476 -20.97 22.73 -53.42
CA GLN A 476 -21.28 23.43 -54.68
C GLN A 476 -22.72 23.18 -55.14
N LYS A 477 -23.23 21.95 -55.00
CA LYS A 477 -24.64 21.63 -55.28
C LYS A 477 -25.61 22.34 -54.32
N ALA A 478 -25.18 22.60 -53.10
CA ALA A 478 -25.93 23.37 -52.10
C ALA A 478 -25.78 24.90 -52.26
N GLY A 479 -25.05 25.39 -53.28
CA GLY A 479 -24.91 26.82 -53.58
C GLY A 479 -23.69 27.52 -52.96
N ILE A 480 -22.78 26.79 -52.31
CA ILE A 480 -21.55 27.34 -51.75
C ILE A 480 -20.41 27.09 -52.75
N ALA A 481 -20.02 28.13 -53.50
CA ALA A 481 -19.07 28.01 -54.62
C ALA A 481 -17.64 27.61 -54.19
N SER A 482 -17.21 28.02 -53.00
CA SER A 482 -15.92 27.67 -52.41
C SER A 482 -16.00 27.60 -50.89
N PRO A 483 -15.22 26.74 -50.20
CA PRO A 483 -15.11 26.75 -48.75
C PRO A 483 -14.70 28.14 -48.24
N PRO A 484 -15.28 28.64 -47.14
CA PRO A 484 -14.85 29.90 -46.51
C PRO A 484 -13.34 29.92 -46.23
N LYS A 485 -12.68 31.04 -46.57
CA LYS A 485 -11.20 31.19 -46.44
C LYS A 485 -10.69 31.16 -44.99
N ASP A 486 -11.59 31.36 -44.04
CA ASP A 486 -11.27 31.43 -42.60
C ASP A 486 -11.38 30.07 -41.89
N ILE A 487 -11.75 28.97 -42.58
CA ILE A 487 -11.66 27.62 -42.00
C ILE A 487 -10.17 27.32 -41.82
N HIS A 488 -9.73 26.59 -40.79
CA HIS A 488 -8.32 26.25 -40.59
C HIS A 488 -7.96 24.83 -41.05
N ARG A 489 -6.76 24.64 -41.59
CA ARG A 489 -6.16 23.32 -41.90
C ARG A 489 -5.61 22.77 -40.60
N ARG A 490 -6.18 21.67 -40.12
CA ARG A 490 -5.52 20.85 -39.09
C ARG A 490 -4.63 19.82 -39.74
#